data_AF-A0A8S7K0B0-F1
#
_entry.id   AF-A0A8S7K0B0-F1
#
_cell.length_a   1.000
_cell.length_b   1.000
_cell.length_c   1.000
_cell.angle_alpha   90.00
_cell.angle_beta   90.00
_cell.angle_gamma   90.00
#
_symmetry.space_group_name_H-M   'P 1'
#
loop_
_entity.id
_entity.type
_entity.pdbx_description
1 polymer ?
#
loop_
_entity_poly.entity_id
_entity_poly.type
_entity_poly.pdbx_seq_one_letter_code
_entity_poly.pdbx_strand_id
1 'polypeptide(L)'
;MNNLGRVYHTLPMAAKKMGCTVEDILHFGATNRLEICAYIDDIEQRKDYCTFNVFFDNEDSENSFSKTINKYNSIFTDMYEISLFNYNDEFCVDDERMVIEGLYANHMKGFFAIPSEFLVEVELSSACEIINLSPRYLYTPKGYGDYIRLDSIEGLSIPENRLVIFDSEISGFNYQKKPKYAGGERESPKTRAKKAEIIPALIKLIPEMQDVDLEDTPVSKIAEMIEVIAAQRGVELPSTHRQTWQKYLGRDAGDVPKRQK
;
A
#
# COMPACT_ATOMS: atom_id res chain seq x y z
N MET A 1 1.96 -5.87 37.60
CA MET A 1 0.97 -6.61 36.78
C MET A 1 1.75 -7.64 35.96
N ASN A 2 1.35 -8.92 36.00
CA ASN A 2 1.97 -9.95 35.17
C ASN A 2 1.73 -9.61 33.69
N ASN A 3 2.83 -9.48 32.93
CA ASN A 3 2.73 -9.28 31.49
C ASN A 3 2.29 -10.61 30.86
N LEU A 4 1.01 -10.70 30.49
CA LEU A 4 0.40 -11.91 29.90
C LEU A 4 0.95 -12.25 28.51
N GLY A 5 1.89 -11.46 27.96
CA GLY A 5 2.47 -11.70 26.63
C GLY A 5 1.44 -11.60 25.50
N ARG A 6 0.44 -10.71 25.64
CA ARG A 6 -0.59 -10.51 24.61
C ARG A 6 0.06 -9.99 23.34
N VAL A 7 -0.26 -10.63 22.22
CA VAL A 7 0.20 -10.21 20.88
C VAL A 7 -0.66 -9.06 20.35
N TYR A 8 -1.96 -9.06 20.64
CA TYR A 8 -2.90 -8.03 20.20
C TYR A 8 -3.94 -7.72 21.29
N HIS A 9 -4.60 -6.57 21.15
CA HIS A 9 -5.62 -6.05 22.04
C HIS A 9 -6.84 -5.61 21.25
N THR A 10 -8.05 -5.89 21.74
CA THR A 10 -9.26 -5.26 21.19
C THR A 10 -9.22 -3.75 21.42
N LEU A 11 -10.02 -2.97 20.68
CA LEU A 11 -10.02 -1.51 20.84
C LEU A 11 -10.24 -1.04 22.29
N PRO A 12 -11.19 -1.59 23.07
CA PRO A 12 -11.36 -1.20 24.48
C PRO A 12 -10.15 -1.54 25.36
N MET A 13 -9.47 -2.65 25.06
CA MET A 13 -8.26 -3.05 25.80
C MET A 13 -7.07 -2.14 25.46
N ALA A 14 -6.91 -1.80 24.18
CA ALA A 14 -5.88 -0.87 23.72
C ALA A 14 -6.10 0.52 24.31
N ALA A 15 -7.33 1.05 24.26
CA ALA A 15 -7.72 2.33 24.86
C ALA A 15 -7.37 2.38 26.36
N LYS A 16 -7.74 1.34 27.12
CA LYS A 16 -7.38 1.22 28.54
C LYS A 16 -5.87 1.18 28.76
N LYS A 17 -5.11 0.50 27.90
CA LYS A 17 -3.65 0.39 28.01
C LYS A 17 -2.96 1.73 27.67
N MET A 18 -3.49 2.48 26.71
CA MET A 18 -2.97 3.79 26.29
C MET A 18 -3.47 4.94 27.16
N GLY A 19 -4.47 4.71 28.02
CA GLY A 19 -5.05 5.74 28.87
C GLY A 19 -5.94 6.74 28.10
N CYS A 20 -6.58 6.29 27.03
CA CYS A 20 -7.43 7.09 26.15
C CYS A 20 -8.81 6.41 25.94
N THR A 21 -9.68 6.99 25.11
CA THR A 21 -10.95 6.38 24.74
C THR A 21 -10.84 5.50 23.49
N VAL A 22 -11.91 4.75 23.14
CA VAL A 22 -11.95 3.98 21.89
C VAL A 22 -12.02 4.92 20.69
N GLU A 23 -12.70 6.05 20.82
CA GLU A 23 -12.77 7.10 19.82
C GLU A 23 -11.38 7.69 19.54
N ASP A 24 -10.55 7.91 20.57
CA ASP A 24 -9.16 8.34 20.39
C ASP A 24 -8.34 7.30 19.60
N ILE A 25 -8.55 6.01 19.88
CA ILE A 25 -7.90 4.92 19.16
C ILE A 25 -8.31 4.92 17.67
N LEU A 26 -9.62 4.99 17.39
CA LEU A 26 -10.16 5.07 16.04
C LEU A 26 -9.61 6.30 15.32
N HIS A 27 -9.55 7.45 16.00
CA HIS A 27 -8.95 8.67 15.49
C HIS A 27 -7.47 8.50 15.13
N PHE A 28 -6.69 7.81 15.98
CA PHE A 28 -5.30 7.50 15.65
C PHE A 28 -5.17 6.60 14.42
N GLY A 29 -6.08 5.64 14.25
CA GLY A 29 -6.17 4.80 13.05
C GLY A 29 -6.52 5.60 11.79
N ALA A 30 -7.61 6.35 11.84
CA ALA A 30 -8.13 7.19 10.76
C ALA A 30 -7.13 8.27 10.30
N THR A 31 -6.21 8.68 11.17
CA THR A 31 -5.16 9.67 10.88
C THR A 31 -3.78 9.06 10.58
N ASN A 32 -3.70 7.76 10.29
CA ASN A 32 -2.46 7.01 10.00
C ASN A 32 -1.40 7.10 11.11
N ARG A 33 -1.80 7.34 12.36
CA ARG A 33 -0.90 7.40 13.51
C ARG A 33 -0.70 6.04 14.16
N LEU A 34 -1.69 5.16 14.05
CA LEU A 34 -1.71 3.82 14.62
C LEU A 34 -2.23 2.83 13.57
N GLU A 35 -1.66 1.63 13.47
CA GLU A 35 -2.23 0.57 12.64
C GLU A 35 -3.33 -0.19 13.39
N ILE A 36 -4.54 -0.22 12.82
CA ILE A 36 -5.65 -1.06 13.29
C ILE A 36 -5.81 -2.21 12.31
N CYS A 37 -5.83 -3.43 12.84
CA CYS A 37 -6.07 -4.64 12.08
C CYS A 37 -7.47 -5.21 12.38
N ALA A 38 -8.00 -6.02 11.48
CA ALA A 38 -9.15 -6.87 11.71
C ALA A 38 -8.75 -8.34 11.69
N TYR A 39 -9.39 -9.14 12.54
CA TYR A 39 -9.32 -10.60 12.42
C TYR A 39 -10.37 -11.10 11.41
N ILE A 40 -9.89 -11.76 10.36
CA ILE A 40 -10.68 -12.39 9.32
C ILE A 40 -10.59 -13.90 9.52
N ASP A 41 -11.74 -14.55 9.64
CA ASP A 41 -11.81 -15.94 10.11
C ASP A 41 -11.39 -16.92 9.01
N ASP A 42 -12.12 -16.93 7.89
CA ASP A 42 -11.80 -17.72 6.72
C ASP A 42 -12.60 -17.18 5.53
N ILE A 43 -11.92 -16.76 4.47
CA ILE A 43 -12.57 -16.46 3.19
C ILE A 43 -11.88 -17.32 2.14
N GLU A 44 -12.63 -18.28 1.59
CA GLU A 44 -12.15 -19.18 0.55
C GLU A 44 -13.11 -19.14 -0.64
N GLN A 45 -12.54 -19.09 -1.84
CA GLN A 45 -13.23 -19.24 -3.11
C GLN A 45 -12.56 -20.34 -3.94
N ARG A 46 -13.20 -20.69 -5.05
CA ARG A 46 -12.65 -21.68 -5.98
C ARG A 46 -11.30 -21.22 -6.53
N LYS A 47 -10.40 -22.17 -6.78
CA LYS A 47 -9.01 -21.91 -7.21
C LYS A 47 -8.88 -21.17 -8.55
N ASP A 48 -9.88 -21.29 -9.41
CA ASP A 48 -9.98 -20.65 -10.72
C ASP A 48 -10.66 -19.28 -10.67
N TYR A 49 -11.08 -18.83 -9.48
CA TYR A 49 -11.66 -17.51 -9.30
C TYR A 49 -10.57 -16.43 -9.21
N CYS A 50 -10.97 -15.17 -9.31
CA CYS A 50 -10.07 -14.01 -9.20
C CYS A 50 -10.48 -13.14 -8.00
N THR A 51 -10.47 -13.71 -6.79
CA THR A 51 -11.11 -13.08 -5.62
C THR A 51 -10.39 -11.84 -5.14
N PHE A 52 -9.09 -11.97 -4.83
CA PHE A 52 -8.30 -10.88 -4.28
C PHE A 52 -7.16 -10.58 -5.24
N ASN A 53 -7.13 -9.38 -5.78
CA ASN A 53 -5.99 -8.96 -6.61
C ASN A 53 -4.81 -8.64 -5.68
N VAL A 54 -3.65 -9.22 -5.96
CA VAL A 54 -2.48 -9.20 -5.07
C VAL A 54 -1.45 -8.21 -5.61
N PHE A 55 -1.13 -7.21 -4.80
CA PHE A 55 -0.09 -6.22 -5.11
C PHE A 55 1.02 -6.28 -4.07
N PHE A 56 2.26 -6.23 -4.55
CA PHE A 56 3.46 -6.11 -3.73
C PHE A 56 3.95 -4.66 -3.73
N ASP A 57 4.66 -4.28 -2.67
CA ASP A 57 5.16 -2.90 -2.52
C ASP A 57 6.24 -2.53 -3.54
N ASN A 58 7.06 -3.50 -3.93
CA ASN A 58 8.16 -3.34 -4.87
C ASN A 58 8.55 -4.67 -5.54
N GLU A 59 9.36 -4.60 -6.60
CA GLU A 59 9.83 -5.74 -7.38
C GLU A 59 10.65 -6.75 -6.53
N ASP A 60 11.39 -6.28 -5.53
CA ASP A 60 12.18 -7.18 -4.67
C ASP A 60 11.26 -8.06 -3.79
N SER A 61 10.19 -7.48 -3.23
CA SER A 61 9.16 -8.21 -2.49
C SER A 61 8.45 -9.21 -3.40
N GLU A 62 8.08 -8.81 -4.62
CA GLU A 62 7.46 -9.71 -5.60
C GLU A 62 8.37 -10.90 -5.96
N ASN A 63 9.66 -10.64 -6.18
CA ASN A 63 10.66 -11.68 -6.46
C ASN A 63 10.87 -12.63 -5.28
N SER A 64 10.85 -12.10 -4.05
CA SER A 64 10.92 -12.90 -2.81
C SER A 64 9.75 -13.87 -2.71
N PHE A 65 8.52 -13.38 -2.94
CA PHE A 65 7.32 -14.19 -2.85
C PHE A 65 7.14 -15.15 -4.01
N SER A 66 7.61 -14.82 -5.21
CA SER A 66 7.51 -15.69 -6.38
C SER A 66 8.03 -17.09 -6.10
N LYS A 67 9.15 -17.23 -5.37
CA LYS A 67 9.69 -18.55 -4.98
C LYS A 67 8.76 -19.31 -4.03
N THR A 68 8.20 -18.60 -3.05
CA THR A 68 7.30 -19.17 -2.04
C THR A 68 5.97 -19.59 -2.67
N ILE A 69 5.37 -18.73 -3.49
CA ILE A 69 4.13 -18.98 -4.21
C ILE A 69 4.32 -20.15 -5.18
N ASN A 70 5.40 -20.18 -5.96
CA ASN A 70 5.66 -21.29 -6.89
C ASN A 70 5.85 -22.64 -6.18
N LYS A 71 6.37 -22.64 -4.94
CA LYS A 71 6.64 -23.87 -4.20
C LYS A 71 5.45 -24.37 -3.40
N TYR A 72 4.71 -23.47 -2.74
CA TYR A 72 3.69 -23.84 -1.76
C TYR A 72 2.28 -23.38 -2.15
N ASN A 73 2.17 -22.48 -3.12
CA ASN A 73 0.93 -21.79 -3.47
C ASN A 73 0.22 -21.12 -2.27
N SER A 74 1.03 -20.65 -1.32
CA SER A 74 0.58 -20.06 -0.06
C SER A 74 1.68 -19.17 0.53
N ILE A 75 1.27 -18.08 1.16
CA ILE A 75 2.07 -17.25 2.04
C ILE A 75 1.44 -17.38 3.43
N PHE A 76 2.18 -17.94 4.39
CA PHE A 76 1.69 -18.16 5.74
C PHE A 76 2.67 -17.59 6.76
N THR A 77 2.13 -16.97 7.81
CA THR A 77 2.85 -16.47 8.98
C THR A 77 2.09 -16.86 10.24
N ASP A 78 2.62 -16.51 11.41
CA ASP A 78 1.89 -16.68 12.67
C ASP A 78 0.63 -15.80 12.77
N MET A 79 0.50 -14.76 11.91
CA MET A 79 -0.58 -13.79 11.98
C MET A 79 -1.61 -13.91 10.86
N TYR A 80 -1.20 -14.39 9.68
CA TYR A 80 -2.09 -14.51 8.53
C TYR A 80 -1.67 -15.60 7.55
N GLU A 81 -2.62 -15.98 6.71
CA GLU A 81 -2.47 -16.87 5.57
C GLU A 81 -3.14 -16.22 4.36
N ILE A 82 -2.44 -16.25 3.23
CA ILE A 82 -2.97 -15.93 1.91
C ILE A 82 -2.60 -17.10 1.00
N SER A 83 -3.56 -17.74 0.36
CA SER A 83 -3.27 -18.93 -0.43
C SER A 83 -4.18 -19.06 -1.66
N LEU A 84 -4.01 -20.16 -2.39
CA LEU A 84 -4.71 -20.44 -3.63
C LEU A 84 -4.43 -19.37 -4.69
N PHE A 85 -3.15 -19.07 -4.90
CA PHE A 85 -2.76 -18.11 -5.92
C PHE A 85 -2.99 -18.66 -7.32
N ASN A 86 -3.40 -17.78 -8.21
CA ASN A 86 -3.53 -18.01 -9.64
C ASN A 86 -3.20 -16.72 -10.37
N TYR A 87 -2.49 -16.84 -11.49
CA TYR A 87 -2.30 -15.71 -12.39
C TYR A 87 -3.46 -15.68 -13.39
N ASN A 88 -4.01 -14.49 -13.62
CA ASN A 88 -5.04 -14.25 -14.62
C ASN A 88 -4.43 -13.45 -15.77
N ASP A 89 -4.41 -14.05 -16.96
CA ASP A 89 -3.89 -13.41 -18.19
C ASP A 89 -4.97 -12.62 -18.94
N GLU A 90 -6.22 -12.64 -18.46
CA GLU A 90 -7.37 -12.09 -19.17
C GLU A 90 -7.83 -10.76 -18.58
N PHE A 91 -8.00 -9.74 -19.43
CA PHE A 91 -8.73 -8.54 -19.04
C PHE A 91 -10.22 -8.73 -19.35
N CYS A 92 -11.05 -8.81 -18.32
CA CYS A 92 -12.50 -8.94 -18.45
C CYS A 92 -13.19 -7.80 -17.69
N VAL A 93 -14.07 -7.08 -18.37
CA VAL A 93 -14.98 -6.10 -17.76
C VAL A 93 -16.38 -6.47 -18.21
N ASP A 94 -17.18 -6.96 -17.27
CA ASP A 94 -18.62 -7.11 -17.44
C ASP A 94 -19.38 -6.21 -16.45
N ASP A 95 -20.72 -6.24 -16.50
CA ASP A 95 -21.57 -5.38 -15.67
C ASP A 95 -21.45 -5.71 -14.16
N GLU A 96 -20.90 -6.87 -13.79
CA GLU A 96 -20.82 -7.37 -12.42
C GLU A 96 -19.39 -7.38 -11.86
N ARG A 97 -18.36 -7.43 -12.73
CA ARG A 97 -16.97 -7.60 -12.30
C ARG A 97 -15.95 -6.99 -13.27
N MET A 98 -14.95 -6.35 -12.69
CA MET A 98 -13.70 -5.97 -13.38
C MET A 98 -12.58 -6.90 -12.93
N VAL A 99 -12.14 -7.78 -13.82
CA VAL A 99 -10.97 -8.63 -13.63
C VAL A 99 -9.87 -8.13 -14.55
N ILE A 100 -8.70 -7.85 -13.97
CA ILE A 100 -7.56 -7.35 -14.72
C ILE A 100 -6.48 -8.43 -14.79
N GLU A 101 -5.56 -8.27 -15.73
CA GLU A 101 -4.36 -9.10 -15.77
C GLU A 101 -3.56 -8.91 -14.46
N GLY A 102 -3.18 -10.01 -13.83
CA GLY A 102 -2.45 -9.96 -12.56
C GLY A 102 -2.49 -11.23 -11.73
N LEU A 103 -1.81 -11.17 -10.59
CA LEU A 103 -1.80 -12.24 -9.60
C LEU A 103 -3.01 -12.12 -8.68
N TYR A 104 -3.74 -13.20 -8.53
CA TYR A 104 -4.86 -13.30 -7.61
C TYR A 104 -4.60 -14.33 -6.51
N ALA A 105 -5.25 -14.13 -5.37
CA ALA A 105 -5.43 -15.13 -4.33
C ALA A 105 -6.92 -15.41 -4.15
N ASN A 106 -7.25 -16.64 -3.76
CA ASN A 106 -8.63 -17.06 -3.51
C ASN A 106 -8.87 -17.50 -2.07
N HIS A 107 -7.87 -17.38 -1.21
CA HIS A 107 -7.99 -17.66 0.21
C HIS A 107 -7.28 -16.60 1.05
N MET A 108 -7.93 -16.14 2.11
CA MET A 108 -7.32 -15.30 3.14
C MET A 108 -7.88 -15.61 4.52
N LYS A 109 -6.98 -15.59 5.52
CA LYS A 109 -7.31 -15.85 6.93
C LYS A 109 -6.31 -15.17 7.86
N GLY A 110 -6.78 -14.73 9.02
CA GLY A 110 -5.95 -14.10 10.06
C GLY A 110 -6.08 -12.59 10.14
N PHE A 111 -5.04 -11.92 10.60
CA PHE A 111 -5.04 -10.47 10.83
C PHE A 111 -4.65 -9.70 9.56
N PHE A 112 -5.43 -8.68 9.23
CA PHE A 112 -5.16 -7.77 8.12
C PHE A 112 -5.37 -6.33 8.53
N ALA A 113 -4.45 -5.45 8.16
CA ALA A 113 -4.51 -4.03 8.46
C ALA A 113 -5.61 -3.34 7.64
N ILE A 114 -6.41 -2.53 8.34
CA ILE A 114 -7.50 -1.75 7.75
C ILE A 114 -6.93 -0.41 7.26
N PRO A 115 -7.16 -0.05 5.99
CA PRO A 115 -6.79 1.27 5.48
C PRO A 115 -7.51 2.41 6.21
N SER A 116 -6.80 3.50 6.45
CA SER A 116 -7.25 4.63 7.28
C SER A 116 -8.59 5.23 6.85
N GLU A 117 -8.89 5.27 5.55
CA GLU A 117 -10.15 5.82 5.03
C GLU A 117 -11.38 5.06 5.51
N PHE A 118 -11.28 3.73 5.68
CA PHE A 118 -12.39 2.92 6.15
C PHE A 118 -12.61 3.09 7.66
N LEU A 119 -11.60 3.59 8.39
CA LEU A 119 -11.71 3.89 9.82
C LEU A 119 -12.35 5.26 10.07
N VAL A 120 -12.27 6.21 9.11
CA VAL A 120 -12.94 7.52 9.23
C VAL A 120 -14.45 7.36 9.36
N GLU A 121 -15.06 6.47 8.58
CA GLU A 121 -16.50 6.23 8.63
C GLU A 121 -16.95 5.66 9.99
N VAL A 122 -16.13 4.78 10.57
CA VAL A 122 -16.39 4.20 11.89
C VAL A 122 -16.17 5.23 13.00
N GLU A 123 -15.09 6.02 12.94
CA GLU A 123 -14.81 7.09 13.89
C GLU A 123 -15.95 8.11 13.96
N LEU A 124 -16.50 8.50 12.80
CA LEU A 124 -17.57 9.49 12.70
C LEU A 124 -18.96 8.91 12.89
N SER A 125 -19.07 7.59 13.10
CA SER A 125 -20.33 6.94 13.37
C SER A 125 -20.85 7.33 14.75
N SER A 126 -22.14 7.66 14.82
CA SER A 126 -22.75 7.93 16.13
C SER A 126 -22.85 6.63 16.93
N ALA A 127 -22.67 6.70 18.26
CA ALA A 127 -22.65 5.56 19.17
C ALA A 127 -23.92 4.64 19.16
N CYS A 128 -24.93 4.97 18.35
CA CYS A 128 -26.17 4.20 18.22
C CYS A 128 -26.24 3.31 16.96
N GLU A 129 -25.25 3.37 16.08
CA GLU A 129 -25.22 2.54 14.86
C GLU A 129 -24.06 1.54 14.93
N ILE A 130 -24.38 0.24 14.90
CA ILE A 130 -23.37 -0.79 14.68
C ILE A 130 -22.91 -0.63 13.23
N ILE A 131 -21.70 -0.09 13.03
CA ILE A 131 -21.11 0.03 11.70
C ILE A 131 -20.22 -1.19 11.44
N ASN A 132 -20.50 -1.86 10.33
CA ASN A 132 -19.59 -2.85 9.77
C ASN A 132 -18.73 -2.18 8.70
N LEU A 133 -17.42 -2.38 8.77
CA LEU A 133 -16.51 -1.94 7.73
C LEU A 133 -16.68 -2.85 6.52
N SER A 134 -16.75 -2.25 5.34
CA SER A 134 -16.74 -2.99 4.07
C SER A 134 -15.54 -2.55 3.23
N PRO A 135 -14.31 -2.90 3.66
CA PRO A 135 -13.10 -2.47 2.98
C PRO A 135 -13.01 -3.13 1.61
N ARG A 136 -12.74 -2.33 0.57
CA ARG A 136 -12.48 -2.84 -0.78
C ARG A 136 -11.06 -3.39 -0.95
N TYR A 137 -10.21 -3.09 0.01
CA TYR A 137 -8.85 -3.57 0.04
C TYR A 137 -8.28 -3.60 1.46
N LEU A 138 -7.27 -4.44 1.66
CA LEU A 138 -6.62 -4.69 2.94
C LEU A 138 -5.12 -4.85 2.76
N TYR A 139 -4.39 -4.77 3.87
CA TYR A 139 -2.94 -4.97 3.90
C TYR A 139 -2.54 -6.09 4.86
N THR A 140 -1.39 -6.71 4.62
CA THR A 140 -0.75 -7.52 5.66
C THR A 140 -0.30 -6.62 6.83
N PRO A 141 -0.33 -7.13 8.08
CA PRO A 141 0.08 -6.35 9.25
C PRO A 141 1.57 -5.98 9.24
N LYS A 142 1.90 -4.76 9.67
CA LYS A 142 3.29 -4.30 9.77
C LYS A 142 4.07 -5.13 10.80
N GLY A 143 5.31 -5.43 10.44
CA GLY A 143 6.23 -6.20 11.29
C GLY A 143 6.03 -7.71 11.25
N TYR A 144 5.09 -8.21 10.44
CA TYR A 144 4.79 -9.65 10.32
C TYR A 144 4.94 -10.14 8.88
N GLY A 145 6.15 -9.97 8.33
CA GLY A 145 6.46 -10.27 6.92
C GLY A 145 6.44 -9.03 6.04
N ASP A 146 6.51 -9.24 4.73
CA ASP A 146 6.50 -8.14 3.77
C ASP A 146 5.08 -7.58 3.57
N TYR A 147 5.03 -6.38 3.01
CA TYR A 147 3.80 -5.67 2.72
C TYR A 147 3.14 -6.23 1.45
N ILE A 148 1.93 -6.75 1.62
CA ILE A 148 1.06 -7.23 0.55
C ILE A 148 -0.26 -6.48 0.67
N ARG A 149 -0.74 -5.98 -0.46
CA ARG A 149 -2.05 -5.37 -0.60
C ARG A 149 -2.98 -6.33 -1.32
N LEU A 150 -4.15 -6.56 -0.75
CA LEU A 150 -5.24 -7.36 -1.32
C LEU A 150 -6.37 -6.43 -1.73
N ASP A 151 -6.64 -6.33 -3.02
CA ASP A 151 -7.67 -5.47 -3.63
C ASP A 151 -8.87 -6.30 -4.14
N SER A 152 -9.91 -5.61 -4.60
CA SER A 152 -11.13 -6.20 -5.18
C SER A 152 -11.90 -7.08 -4.20
N ILE A 153 -11.83 -6.75 -2.91
CA ILE A 153 -12.57 -7.45 -1.87
C ILE A 153 -14.05 -7.09 -2.00
N GLU A 154 -14.87 -8.10 -2.28
CA GLU A 154 -16.33 -7.97 -2.43
C GLU A 154 -17.06 -8.69 -1.28
N GLY A 155 -18.13 -8.07 -0.78
CA GLY A 155 -19.03 -8.69 0.22
C GLY A 155 -18.45 -8.87 1.62
N LEU A 156 -17.20 -8.45 1.88
CA LEU A 156 -16.61 -8.50 3.21
C LEU A 156 -17.27 -7.46 4.12
N SER A 157 -17.77 -7.91 5.28
CA SER A 157 -18.37 -7.07 6.31
C SER A 157 -17.70 -7.37 7.65
N ILE A 158 -16.95 -6.41 8.18
CA ILE A 158 -16.15 -6.56 9.40
C ILE A 158 -16.81 -5.77 10.53
N PRO A 159 -17.33 -6.43 11.57
CA PRO A 159 -17.84 -5.72 12.74
C PRO A 159 -16.70 -5.07 13.53
N GLU A 160 -16.96 -3.90 14.11
CA GLU A 160 -15.97 -3.14 14.91
C GLU A 160 -15.33 -3.98 16.03
N ASN A 161 -16.07 -4.91 16.63
CA ASN A 161 -15.56 -5.78 17.70
C ASN A 161 -14.51 -6.80 17.24
N ARG A 162 -14.26 -6.93 15.93
CA ARG A 162 -13.14 -7.71 15.36
C ARG A 162 -11.90 -6.85 15.10
N LEU A 163 -11.96 -5.55 15.35
CA LEU A 163 -10.81 -4.66 15.26
C LEU A 163 -9.88 -4.81 16.47
N VAL A 164 -8.60 -4.87 16.17
CA VAL A 164 -7.52 -5.09 17.13
C VAL A 164 -6.32 -4.24 16.80
N ILE A 165 -5.46 -4.05 17.80
CA ILE A 165 -4.16 -3.39 17.67
C ILE A 165 -3.09 -4.32 18.23
N PHE A 166 -2.01 -4.51 17.48
CA PHE A 166 -0.87 -5.27 17.96
C PHE A 166 -0.18 -4.58 19.14
N ASP A 167 0.34 -5.37 20.08
CA ASP A 167 1.02 -4.83 21.27
C ASP A 167 2.25 -4.00 20.91
N SER A 168 2.94 -4.38 19.82
CA SER A 168 4.07 -3.66 19.24
C SER A 168 3.69 -2.23 18.82
N GLU A 169 2.52 -2.05 18.21
CA GLU A 169 1.99 -0.74 17.81
C GLU A 169 1.71 0.15 19.03
N ILE A 170 1.13 -0.43 20.10
CA ILE A 170 0.86 0.30 21.35
C ILE A 170 2.18 0.71 22.02
N SER A 171 3.10 -0.24 22.15
CA SER A 171 4.40 -0.04 22.80
C SER A 171 5.29 0.95 22.04
N GLY A 172 5.17 1.00 20.71
CA GLY A 172 5.90 1.89 19.81
C GLY A 172 5.21 3.22 19.48
N PHE A 173 4.04 3.51 20.08
CA PHE A 173 3.22 4.63 19.65
C PHE A 173 3.89 5.99 19.93
N ASN A 174 3.96 6.84 18.89
CA ASN A 174 4.50 8.19 18.99
C ASN A 174 3.40 9.24 18.99
N TYR A 175 3.09 9.80 20.17
CA TYR A 175 2.11 10.87 20.34
C TYR A 175 2.43 12.15 19.55
N GLN A 176 3.69 12.41 19.24
CA GLN A 176 4.11 13.60 18.46
C GLN A 176 3.99 13.40 16.95
N LYS A 177 3.73 12.18 16.47
CA LYS A 177 3.51 11.90 15.05
C LYS A 177 2.32 12.74 14.56
N LYS A 178 2.56 13.59 13.57
CA LYS A 178 1.53 14.47 13.00
C LYS A 178 0.42 13.64 12.35
N PRO A 179 -0.86 13.98 12.56
CA PRO A 179 -1.96 13.32 11.88
C PRO A 179 -1.86 13.56 10.37
N LYS A 180 -2.13 12.51 9.59
CA LYS A 180 -2.24 12.57 8.13
C LYS A 180 -3.64 12.12 7.74
N TYR A 181 -4.34 12.95 6.97
CA TYR A 181 -5.65 12.57 6.43
C TYR A 181 -5.54 11.34 5.52
N ALA A 182 -6.54 10.46 5.55
CA ALA A 182 -6.61 9.27 4.73
C ALA A 182 -6.46 9.61 3.23
N GLY A 183 -5.61 8.86 2.51
CA GLY A 183 -5.27 9.15 1.11
C GLY A 183 -4.36 10.37 0.87
N GLY A 184 -3.91 11.04 1.94
CA GLY A 184 -3.05 12.24 1.89
C GLY A 184 -1.59 11.99 1.50
N GLU A 185 -1.20 10.75 1.24
CA GLU A 185 0.13 10.40 0.70
C GLU A 185 0.26 10.75 -0.79
N ARG A 186 -0.82 11.22 -1.43
CA ARG A 186 -0.70 11.85 -2.75
C ARG A 186 0.13 13.11 -2.61
N GLU A 187 1.34 13.06 -3.18
CA GLU A 187 2.16 14.25 -3.37
C GLU A 187 1.27 15.36 -3.96
N SER A 188 1.26 16.52 -3.30
CA SER A 188 0.40 17.62 -3.74
C SER A 188 0.75 17.99 -5.19
N PRO A 189 -0.23 18.36 -6.03
CA PRO A 189 0.04 18.79 -7.40
C PRO A 189 1.11 19.89 -7.47
N LYS A 190 1.14 20.76 -6.46
CA LYS A 190 2.15 21.82 -6.30
C LYS A 190 3.56 21.27 -6.07
N THR A 191 3.69 20.27 -5.20
CA THR A 191 4.99 19.62 -4.94
C THR A 191 5.47 18.85 -6.16
N ARG A 192 4.57 18.11 -6.83
CA ARG A 192 4.88 17.37 -8.06
C ARG A 192 5.34 18.31 -9.17
N ALA A 193 4.61 19.39 -9.42
CA ALA A 193 5.00 20.41 -10.40
C ALA A 193 6.37 21.02 -10.07
N LYS A 194 6.62 21.34 -8.79
CA LYS A 194 7.92 21.90 -8.39
C LYS A 194 9.07 20.91 -8.55
N LYS A 195 8.86 19.61 -8.30
CA LYS A 195 9.86 18.57 -8.57
C LYS A 195 10.14 18.42 -10.06
N ALA A 196 9.09 18.44 -10.89
CA ALA A 196 9.19 18.40 -12.35
C ALA A 196 9.94 19.62 -12.94
N GLU A 197 9.96 20.77 -12.24
CA GLU A 197 10.80 21.91 -12.62
C GLU A 197 12.25 21.78 -12.12
N ILE A 198 12.43 21.38 -10.86
CA ILE A 198 13.75 21.38 -10.21
C ILE A 198 14.63 20.24 -10.72
N ILE A 199 14.09 19.04 -10.90
CA ILE A 199 14.90 17.87 -11.24
C ILE A 199 15.58 18.01 -12.61
N PRO A 200 14.90 18.46 -13.68
CA PRO A 200 15.57 18.74 -14.97
C PRO A 200 16.67 19.80 -14.84
N ALA A 201 16.43 20.85 -14.05
CA ALA A 201 17.44 21.89 -13.81
C ALA A 201 18.68 21.32 -13.09
N LEU A 202 18.48 20.43 -12.11
CA LEU A 202 19.58 19.74 -11.43
C LEU A 202 20.33 18.79 -12.37
N ILE A 203 19.62 18.06 -13.25
CA ILE A 203 20.24 17.21 -14.27
C ILE A 203 21.13 18.07 -15.20
N LYS A 204 20.68 19.26 -15.59
CA LYS A 204 21.47 20.18 -16.43
C LYS A 204 22.72 20.77 -15.76
N LEU A 205 22.88 20.63 -14.44
CA LEU A 205 24.13 20.94 -13.75
C LEU A 205 25.20 19.87 -13.96
N ILE A 206 24.83 18.68 -14.43
CA ILE A 206 25.76 17.61 -14.77
C ILE A 206 26.35 17.93 -16.15
N PRO A 207 27.69 18.14 -16.27
CA PRO A 207 28.32 18.54 -17.53
C PRO A 207 27.96 17.63 -18.72
N GLU A 208 27.89 16.33 -18.48
CA GLU A 208 27.59 15.29 -19.47
C GLU A 208 26.13 15.32 -19.95
N MET A 209 25.25 16.01 -19.22
CA MET A 209 23.82 16.15 -19.53
C MET A 209 23.46 17.54 -20.05
N GLN A 210 24.42 18.47 -20.10
CA GLN A 210 24.19 19.88 -20.42
C GLN A 210 23.54 20.06 -21.80
N ASP A 211 23.94 19.26 -22.79
CA ASP A 211 23.44 19.32 -24.17
C ASP A 211 22.31 18.32 -24.46
N VAL A 212 21.94 17.47 -23.50
CA VAL A 212 20.89 16.44 -23.70
C VAL A 212 19.52 17.10 -23.67
N ASP A 213 18.73 16.93 -24.73
CA ASP A 213 17.34 17.39 -24.74
C ASP A 213 16.49 16.56 -23.78
N LEU A 214 16.15 17.13 -22.62
CA LEU A 214 15.38 16.46 -21.58
C LEU A 214 13.87 16.46 -21.83
N GLU A 215 13.39 16.97 -22.97
CA GLU A 215 11.98 16.90 -23.37
C GLU A 215 11.78 15.79 -24.41
N ASP A 216 12.66 15.72 -25.41
CA ASP A 216 12.51 14.80 -26.54
C ASP A 216 13.28 13.47 -26.36
N THR A 217 14.34 13.44 -25.56
CA THR A 217 15.12 12.20 -25.38
C THR A 217 14.29 11.16 -24.62
N PRO A 218 14.24 9.88 -25.04
CA PRO A 218 13.50 8.84 -24.33
C PRO A 218 13.89 8.73 -22.85
N VAL A 219 12.90 8.60 -21.97
CA VAL A 219 13.12 8.56 -20.51
C VAL A 219 14.08 7.46 -20.07
N SER A 220 14.00 6.28 -20.69
CA SER A 220 14.93 5.17 -20.40
C SER A 220 16.38 5.54 -20.71
N LYS A 221 16.61 6.25 -21.82
CA LYS A 221 17.95 6.70 -22.21
C LYS A 221 18.49 7.76 -21.25
N ILE A 222 17.64 8.68 -20.78
CA ILE A 222 18.02 9.66 -19.76
C ILE A 222 18.41 8.95 -18.45
N ALA A 223 17.60 7.99 -18.01
CA ALA A 223 17.87 7.20 -16.81
C ALA A 223 19.21 6.45 -16.91
N GLU A 224 19.43 5.72 -18.01
CA GLU A 224 20.68 5.00 -18.29
C GLU A 224 21.90 5.93 -18.28
N MET A 225 21.81 7.11 -18.91
CA MET A 225 22.91 8.08 -18.91
C MET A 225 23.24 8.55 -17.49
N ILE A 226 22.22 8.85 -16.68
CA ILE A 226 22.39 9.30 -15.30
C ILE A 226 22.99 8.19 -14.43
N GLU A 227 22.54 6.94 -14.59
CA GLU A 227 23.08 5.76 -13.91
C GLU A 227 24.56 5.53 -14.24
N VAL A 228 24.94 5.64 -15.51
CA VAL A 228 26.33 5.53 -15.95
C VAL A 228 27.19 6.63 -15.33
N ILE A 229 26.71 7.88 -15.32
CA ILE A 229 27.44 9.02 -14.73
C ILE A 229 27.58 8.83 -13.21
N ALA A 230 26.53 8.38 -12.53
CA ALA A 230 26.56 8.14 -11.09
C ALA A 230 27.56 7.04 -10.74
N ALA A 231 27.56 5.92 -11.47
CA ALA A 231 28.53 4.84 -11.30
C ALA A 231 29.98 5.31 -11.51
N GLN A 232 30.24 6.12 -12.54
CA GLN A 232 31.57 6.70 -12.80
C GLN A 232 32.05 7.62 -11.67
N ARG A 233 31.11 8.26 -10.96
CA ARG A 233 31.40 9.17 -9.84
C ARG A 233 31.36 8.47 -8.48
N GLY A 234 31.12 7.16 -8.44
CA GLY A 234 30.95 6.42 -7.19
C GLY A 234 29.75 6.87 -6.36
N VAL A 235 28.72 7.45 -7.02
CA VAL A 235 27.47 7.85 -6.38
C VAL A 235 26.47 6.72 -6.57
N GLU A 236 25.94 6.21 -5.47
CA GLU A 236 24.88 5.20 -5.50
C GLU A 236 23.53 5.87 -5.75
N LEU A 237 22.87 5.48 -6.85
CA LEU A 237 21.50 5.89 -7.14
C LEU A 237 20.52 4.79 -6.70
N PRO A 238 19.38 5.17 -6.08
CA PRO A 238 18.34 4.19 -5.75
C PRO A 238 17.71 3.64 -7.03
N SER A 239 17.36 2.36 -7.02
CA SER A 239 16.57 1.74 -8.10
C SER A 239 15.29 2.55 -8.33
N THR A 240 15.12 3.10 -9.53
CA THR A 240 14.06 4.05 -9.83
C THR A 240 13.31 3.59 -11.08
N HIS A 241 12.05 3.19 -10.90
CA HIS A 241 11.20 2.73 -12.00
C HIS A 241 10.95 3.82 -13.07
N ARG A 242 10.76 3.42 -14.33
CA ARG A 242 10.55 4.32 -15.48
C ARG A 242 9.43 5.34 -15.26
N GLN A 243 8.33 4.94 -14.62
CA GLN A 243 7.20 5.85 -14.35
C GLN A 243 7.58 6.96 -13.36
N THR A 244 8.49 6.69 -12.43
CA THR A 244 9.00 7.68 -11.48
C THR A 244 9.91 8.69 -12.21
N TRP A 245 10.78 8.21 -13.11
CA TRP A 245 11.56 9.08 -14.00
C TRP A 245 10.69 9.98 -14.89
N GLN A 246 9.61 9.43 -15.47
CA GLN A 246 8.65 10.21 -16.25
C GLN A 246 8.07 11.38 -15.45
N LYS A 247 7.63 11.13 -14.21
CA LYS A 247 7.11 12.17 -13.30
C LYS A 247 8.16 13.22 -12.96
N TYR A 248 9.39 12.80 -12.66
CA TYR A 248 10.49 13.71 -12.33
C TYR A 248 10.92 14.60 -13.50
N LEU A 249 10.76 14.12 -14.73
CA LEU A 249 11.02 14.89 -15.94
C LEU A 249 9.80 15.72 -16.40
N GLY A 250 8.70 15.74 -15.62
CA GLY A 250 7.48 16.47 -15.98
C GLY A 250 6.71 15.87 -17.16
N ARG A 251 6.94 14.60 -17.49
CA ARG A 251 6.33 13.91 -18.62
C ARG A 251 5.21 12.98 -18.14
N ASP A 252 4.15 13.56 -17.60
CA ASP A 252 2.94 12.80 -17.23
C ASP A 252 2.24 12.29 -18.51
N ALA A 253 1.66 11.08 -18.46
CA ALA A 253 0.99 10.41 -19.59
C ALA A 253 -0.30 11.13 -20.10
N GLY A 254 -0.54 12.38 -19.70
CA GLY A 254 -1.74 13.17 -20.03
C GLY A 254 -1.51 14.34 -20.99
N ASP A 255 -0.28 14.78 -21.22
CA ASP A 255 0.02 15.89 -22.15
C ASP A 255 0.49 15.35 -23.51
N VAL A 256 -0.39 14.60 -24.17
CA VAL A 256 -0.31 14.48 -25.63
C VAL A 256 -0.95 15.75 -26.19
N PRO A 257 -0.21 16.66 -26.85
CA PRO A 257 -0.85 17.73 -27.60
C PRO A 257 -1.74 17.04 -28.64
N LYS A 258 -3.05 17.31 -28.61
CA LYS A 258 -3.95 16.94 -29.71
C LYS A 258 -3.31 17.47 -30.98
N ARG A 259 -2.80 16.56 -31.82
CA ARG A 259 -2.38 16.89 -33.19
C ARG A 259 -3.57 17.58 -33.84
N GLN A 260 -3.47 18.89 -34.03
CA GLN A 260 -4.39 19.61 -34.89
C GLN A 260 -4.19 19.01 -36.29
N LYS A 261 -5.27 18.45 -36.82
CA LYS A 261 -5.35 18.02 -38.22
C LYS A 261 -5.29 19.23 -39.13
#